data_AF-A1ARU1-F1
#
_entry.id   AF-A1ARU1-F1
#
_cell.length_a   1.000
_cell.length_b   1.000
_cell.length_c   1.000
_cell.angle_alpha   90.00
_cell.angle_beta   90.00
_cell.angle_gamma   90.00
#
_symmetry.space_group_name_H-M   'P 1'
#
loop_
_entity.id
_entity.type
_entity.pdbx_description
1 polymer ?
#
loop_
_entity_poly.entity_id
_entity_poly.type
_entity_poly.pdbx_seq_one_letter_code
_entity_poly.pdbx_strand_id
1 'polypeptide(L)'
;MKSPVLKRCLWAVPALMLIGVLLISWHYSKSPLEVSRILLRGMTLHGVSMLVALHDPAPITMPCPVGPDKITTFPDGFVSSAKLAEVIGSMFPGETVVVSRYDNSPLIRSRYPFSYQPSSDPRLASLREKYGLSKLAVTTDDDFLQIITILDWVHGQWVHGTSGADAFAPGEFDAGVILSHSRHGKRFWCHVYAMTFIQVASALGHQARLVSLTKDGYESSDMHAIAEVWSNRYVKWVAVDPDFNIWYERDAMPLSVLEIHNAVMDRTTDRITIVKGRRRADAEFERRIPILFNYYRCFNVDMRNDWLSNRYFPGHPRRSDVATLFWDDRRLPPVLTLMTKINHPHALYWDINKTHVSFVRSNKSTRTIPIYMDTVTPNYSHFEITVDDAFRISEKSARFNWKLHKGRNSLTVCSVNSFGHRGVPVKVTVDVGLERGK
;
A
#
# COMPACT_ATOMS: atom_id res chain seq x y z
N MET A 1 43.48 34.40 -29.48
CA MET A 1 42.18 34.56 -30.17
C MET A 1 41.10 33.78 -29.43
N LYS A 2 40.23 34.43 -28.65
CA LYS A 2 39.00 33.79 -28.12
C LYS A 2 37.88 34.06 -29.12
N SER A 3 37.39 33.00 -29.78
CA SER A 3 36.38 33.10 -30.85
C SER A 3 35.11 33.85 -30.41
N PRO A 4 34.62 34.83 -31.17
CA PRO A 4 33.36 35.55 -30.88
C PRO A 4 32.12 34.65 -30.90
N VAL A 5 32.21 33.46 -31.49
CA VAL A 5 31.16 32.43 -31.47
C VAL A 5 30.97 31.87 -30.06
N LEU A 6 32.06 31.64 -29.32
CA LEU A 6 31.99 31.10 -27.96
C LEU A 6 31.27 32.08 -27.00
N LYS A 7 31.51 33.39 -27.17
CA LYS A 7 30.83 34.43 -26.37
C LYS A 7 29.32 34.51 -26.67
N ARG A 8 28.89 34.32 -27.93
CA ARG A 8 27.46 34.31 -28.29
C ARG A 8 26.72 33.08 -27.75
N CYS A 9 27.38 31.92 -27.71
CA CYS A 9 26.82 30.71 -27.09
C CYS A 9 26.68 30.83 -25.56
N LEU A 10 27.60 31.54 -24.88
CA LEU A 10 27.55 31.74 -23.43
C LEU A 10 26.35 32.58 -22.95
N TRP A 11 25.83 33.51 -23.75
CA TRP A 11 24.65 34.31 -23.41
C TRP A 11 23.32 33.65 -23.82
N ALA A 12 23.34 32.71 -24.76
CA ALA A 12 22.14 32.01 -25.21
C ALA A 12 21.56 31.09 -24.13
N VAL A 13 22.41 30.45 -23.32
CA VAL A 13 21.96 29.49 -22.29
C VAL A 13 21.16 30.16 -21.16
N PRO A 14 21.64 31.24 -20.50
CA PRO A 14 20.85 31.94 -19.49
C PRO A 14 19.54 32.54 -20.03
N ALA A 15 19.57 33.05 -21.26
CA ALA A 15 18.37 33.60 -21.91
C ALA A 15 17.32 32.50 -22.16
N LEU A 16 17.72 31.33 -22.67
CA LEU A 16 16.82 30.19 -22.87
C LEU A 16 16.28 29.64 -21.54
N MET A 17 17.09 29.60 -20.48
CA MET A 17 16.63 29.22 -19.15
C MET A 17 15.58 30.19 -18.61
N LEU A 18 15.80 31.51 -18.77
CA LEU A 18 14.83 32.53 -18.36
C LEU A 18 13.52 32.40 -19.15
N ILE A 19 13.60 32.23 -20.47
CA ILE A 19 12.42 31.99 -21.32
C ILE A 19 11.67 30.73 -20.85
N GLY A 20 12.38 29.63 -20.58
CA GLY A 20 11.79 28.40 -20.06
C GLY A 20 11.07 28.60 -18.72
N VAL A 21 11.68 29.31 -17.78
CA VAL A 21 11.06 29.66 -16.48
C VAL A 21 9.79 30.49 -16.69
N LEU A 22 9.82 31.49 -17.58
CA LEU A 22 8.65 32.33 -17.87
C LEU A 22 7.52 31.54 -18.53
N LEU A 23 7.84 30.64 -19.46
CA LEU A 23 6.85 29.77 -20.10
C LEU A 23 6.21 28.80 -19.11
N ILE A 24 7.00 28.17 -18.23
CA ILE A 24 6.50 27.28 -17.17
C ILE A 24 5.67 28.09 -16.15
N SER A 25 6.14 29.27 -15.77
CA SER A 25 5.43 30.21 -14.88
C SER A 25 4.06 30.56 -15.43
N TRP A 26 3.99 30.90 -16.72
CA TRP A 26 2.73 31.16 -17.42
C TRP A 26 1.83 29.92 -17.46
N HIS A 27 2.36 28.76 -17.86
CA HIS A 27 1.57 27.53 -18.01
C HIS A 27 0.94 27.06 -16.68
N TYR A 28 1.69 27.15 -15.58
CA TYR A 28 1.25 26.69 -14.26
C TYR A 28 0.66 27.80 -13.39
N SER A 29 0.57 29.04 -13.89
CA SER A 29 0.13 30.21 -13.12
C SER A 29 0.89 30.37 -11.79
N LYS A 30 2.21 30.14 -11.82
CA LYS A 30 3.10 30.28 -10.66
C LYS A 30 4.08 31.40 -10.87
N SER A 31 4.60 31.99 -9.78
CA SER A 31 5.62 33.02 -9.91
C SER A 31 6.92 32.43 -10.51
N PRO A 32 7.68 33.21 -11.31
CA PRO A 32 8.98 32.77 -11.81
C PRO A 32 9.93 32.29 -10.72
N LEU A 33 9.83 32.87 -9.51
CA LEU A 33 10.62 32.48 -8.35
C LEU A 33 10.27 31.07 -7.84
N GLU A 34 8.97 30.76 -7.71
CA GLU A 34 8.53 29.42 -7.31
C GLU A 34 8.95 28.36 -8.34
N VAL A 35 8.77 28.66 -9.63
CA VAL A 35 9.22 27.78 -10.72
C VAL A 35 10.72 27.56 -10.63
N SER A 36 11.51 28.61 -10.45
CA SER A 36 12.97 28.51 -10.33
C SER A 36 13.39 27.65 -9.14
N ARG A 37 12.71 27.77 -7.99
CA ARG A 37 12.96 26.92 -6.81
C ARG A 37 12.66 25.44 -7.08
N ILE A 38 11.54 25.15 -7.74
CA ILE A 38 11.16 23.78 -8.09
C ILE A 38 12.17 23.17 -9.08
N LEU A 39 12.55 23.91 -10.12
CA LEU A 39 13.54 23.44 -11.09
C LEU A 39 14.91 23.22 -10.46
N LEU A 40 15.36 24.13 -9.59
CA LEU A 40 16.61 23.98 -8.85
C LEU A 40 16.57 22.73 -7.95
N ARG A 41 15.49 22.54 -7.19
CA ARG A 41 15.29 21.33 -6.38
C ARG A 41 15.30 20.07 -7.23
N GLY A 42 14.65 20.08 -8.39
CA GLY A 42 14.65 18.95 -9.34
C GLY A 42 16.05 18.59 -9.82
N MET A 43 16.86 19.59 -10.20
CA MET A 43 18.27 19.37 -10.57
C MET A 43 19.09 18.81 -9.41
N THR A 44 18.91 19.36 -8.21
CA THR A 44 19.60 18.87 -7.00
C THR A 44 19.22 17.43 -6.69
N LEU A 45 17.93 17.08 -6.70
CA LEU A 45 17.46 15.71 -6.44
C LEU A 45 17.98 14.72 -7.49
N HIS A 46 18.06 15.12 -8.75
CA HIS A 46 18.65 14.29 -9.79
C HIS A 46 20.15 14.02 -9.52
N GLY A 47 20.91 15.06 -9.18
CA GLY A 47 22.32 14.91 -8.79
C GLY A 47 22.50 14.00 -7.56
N VAL A 48 21.68 14.19 -6.52
CA VAL A 48 21.68 13.31 -5.33
C VAL A 48 21.35 11.87 -5.71
N SER A 49 20.37 11.65 -6.59
CA SER A 49 19.98 10.32 -7.05
C SER A 49 21.12 9.61 -7.78
N MET A 50 21.87 10.32 -8.62
CA MET A 50 23.05 9.78 -9.28
C MET A 50 24.15 9.41 -8.30
N LEU A 51 24.41 10.26 -7.29
CA LEU A 51 25.41 9.98 -6.25
C LEU A 51 25.02 8.76 -5.40
N VAL A 52 23.76 8.67 -4.98
CA VAL A 52 23.22 7.52 -4.23
C VAL A 52 23.32 6.23 -5.06
N ALA A 53 23.09 6.29 -6.36
CA ALA A 53 23.23 5.13 -7.25
C ALA A 53 24.69 4.62 -7.34
N LEU A 54 25.68 5.50 -7.17
CA LEU A 54 27.10 5.13 -7.11
C LEU A 54 27.49 4.63 -5.71
N HIS A 55 26.99 5.29 -4.67
CA HIS A 55 27.22 4.94 -3.28
C HIS A 55 26.08 5.50 -2.40
N ASP A 56 25.27 4.62 -1.84
CA ASP A 56 24.22 4.99 -0.89
C ASP A 56 24.83 5.07 0.54
N PRO A 57 24.93 6.27 1.14
CA PRO A 57 25.46 6.42 2.49
C PRO A 57 24.42 6.09 3.57
N ALA A 58 23.18 5.76 3.21
CA ALA A 58 22.19 5.30 4.17
C ALA A 58 22.65 3.99 4.82
N PRO A 59 22.31 3.76 6.10
CA PRO A 59 22.66 2.51 6.78
C PRO A 59 22.10 1.30 6.04
N ILE A 60 22.64 0.11 6.34
CA ILE A 60 22.17 -1.17 5.79
C ILE A 60 20.63 -1.21 5.89
N THR A 61 19.97 -1.17 4.74
CA THR A 61 18.52 -1.19 4.69
C THR A 61 18.05 -2.56 5.14
N MET A 62 17.20 -2.62 6.15
CA MET A 62 16.54 -3.86 6.57
C MET A 62 15.45 -4.18 5.53
N PRO A 63 15.61 -5.23 4.71
CA PRO A 63 14.60 -5.59 3.72
C PRO A 63 13.41 -6.26 4.41
N CYS A 64 12.23 -6.08 3.82
CA CYS A 64 11.02 -6.81 4.20
C CYS A 64 10.72 -7.88 3.13
N PRO A 65 10.69 -9.18 3.48
CA PRO A 65 10.32 -10.21 2.54
C PRO A 65 8.84 -10.07 2.16
N VAL A 66 8.53 -10.08 0.87
CA VAL A 66 7.16 -9.92 0.35
C VAL A 66 6.58 -11.19 -0.25
N GLY A 67 7.31 -12.30 -0.21
CA GLY A 67 6.90 -13.56 -0.82
C GLY A 67 8.02 -14.59 -0.72
N PRO A 68 7.82 -15.79 -1.28
CA PRO A 68 8.85 -16.81 -1.32
C PRO A 68 10.05 -16.36 -2.16
N ASP A 69 11.26 -16.54 -1.63
CA ASP A 69 12.48 -16.30 -2.39
C ASP A 69 12.58 -17.29 -3.57
N LYS A 70 13.07 -16.84 -4.73
CA LYS A 70 13.47 -17.67 -5.89
C LYS A 70 12.37 -18.22 -6.80
N ILE A 71 11.43 -17.40 -7.26
CA ILE A 71 10.77 -17.66 -8.55
C ILE A 71 10.98 -16.46 -9.47
N THR A 72 11.95 -16.56 -10.38
CA THR A 72 12.23 -15.54 -11.41
C THR A 72 11.35 -15.69 -12.65
N THR A 73 10.73 -16.87 -12.84
CA THR A 73 9.72 -17.14 -13.86
C THR A 73 8.73 -18.14 -13.29
N PHE A 74 7.49 -17.71 -13.05
CA PHE A 74 6.41 -18.67 -12.91
C PHE A 74 6.22 -19.29 -14.30
N PRO A 75 6.22 -20.63 -14.44
CA PRO A 75 5.79 -21.23 -15.70
C PRO A 75 4.40 -20.69 -16.04
N ASP A 76 4.13 -20.47 -17.34
CA ASP A 76 2.81 -20.05 -17.82
C ASP A 76 1.76 -21.06 -17.36
N GLY A 77 1.24 -20.83 -16.15
CA GLY A 77 0.28 -21.69 -15.50
C GLY A 77 -1.07 -21.51 -16.17
N PHE A 78 -1.92 -22.53 -16.07
CA PHE A 78 -3.28 -22.42 -16.58
C PHE A 78 -4.08 -21.45 -15.72
N VAL A 79 -4.55 -20.36 -16.32
CA VAL A 79 -5.25 -19.27 -15.60
C VAL A 79 -6.78 -19.44 -15.63
N SER A 80 -7.30 -20.57 -16.14
CA SER A 80 -8.76 -20.79 -16.24
C SER A 80 -9.21 -22.14 -15.69
N SER A 81 -10.39 -22.13 -15.07
CA SER A 81 -11.08 -23.33 -14.58
C SER A 81 -11.34 -24.34 -15.70
N ALA A 82 -11.67 -23.88 -16.90
CA ALA A 82 -11.87 -24.74 -18.07
C ALA A 82 -10.60 -25.51 -18.44
N LYS A 83 -9.45 -24.82 -18.45
CA LYS A 83 -8.18 -25.47 -18.76
C LYS A 83 -7.73 -26.41 -17.63
N LEU A 84 -8.01 -26.06 -16.38
CA LEU A 84 -7.80 -26.95 -15.24
C LEU A 84 -8.63 -28.24 -15.39
N ALA A 85 -9.92 -28.12 -15.74
CA ALA A 85 -10.80 -29.27 -15.98
C ALA A 85 -10.28 -30.17 -17.10
N GLU A 86 -9.85 -29.58 -18.22
CA GLU A 86 -9.27 -30.30 -19.36
C GLU A 86 -8.01 -31.10 -18.95
N VAL A 87 -7.11 -30.45 -18.22
CA VAL A 87 -5.86 -31.07 -17.76
C VAL A 87 -6.14 -32.22 -16.82
N ILE A 88 -7.06 -32.04 -15.86
CA ILE A 88 -7.48 -33.09 -14.92
C ILE A 88 -8.18 -34.23 -15.67
N GLY A 89 -9.08 -33.93 -16.62
CA GLY A 89 -9.73 -34.94 -17.46
C GLY A 89 -8.74 -35.82 -18.21
N SER A 90 -7.63 -35.25 -18.69
CA SER A 90 -6.56 -36.03 -19.33
C SER A 90 -5.85 -37.02 -18.39
N MET A 91 -5.96 -36.85 -17.07
CA MET A 91 -5.42 -37.75 -16.04
C MET A 91 -6.43 -38.82 -15.58
N PHE A 92 -7.71 -38.65 -15.92
CA PHE A 92 -8.80 -39.57 -15.59
C PHE A 92 -9.64 -39.91 -16.84
N PRO A 93 -9.10 -40.71 -17.79
CA PRO A 93 -9.83 -41.08 -18.99
C PRO A 93 -11.16 -41.76 -18.68
N GLY A 94 -12.24 -41.31 -19.32
CA GLY A 94 -13.59 -41.83 -19.13
C GLY A 94 -14.37 -41.22 -17.97
N GLU A 95 -13.75 -40.40 -17.12
CA GLU A 95 -14.42 -39.73 -16.01
C GLU A 95 -14.91 -38.33 -16.42
N THR A 96 -16.05 -37.91 -15.88
CA THR A 96 -16.50 -36.51 -15.99
C THR A 96 -15.77 -35.66 -14.96
N VAL A 97 -15.23 -34.52 -15.38
CA VAL A 97 -14.53 -33.58 -14.49
C VAL A 97 -15.26 -32.24 -14.46
N VAL A 98 -15.61 -31.77 -13.27
CA VAL A 98 -16.29 -30.49 -13.05
C VAL A 98 -15.52 -29.67 -12.02
N VAL A 99 -15.20 -28.42 -12.34
CA VAL A 99 -14.63 -27.48 -11.36
C VAL A 99 -15.80 -26.73 -10.71
N SER A 100 -16.21 -27.16 -9.53
CA SER A 100 -17.34 -26.59 -8.80
C SER A 100 -17.01 -25.30 -8.04
N ARG A 101 -15.72 -25.03 -7.81
CA ARG A 101 -15.23 -23.76 -7.24
C ARG A 101 -13.87 -23.38 -7.80
N TYR A 102 -13.68 -22.10 -8.12
CA TYR A 102 -12.41 -21.58 -8.63
C TYR A 102 -12.17 -20.12 -8.18
N ASP A 103 -11.80 -19.94 -6.92
CA ASP A 103 -11.44 -18.65 -6.34
C ASP A 103 -9.92 -18.47 -6.46
N ASN A 104 -9.45 -18.10 -7.65
CA ASN A 104 -8.01 -17.94 -7.96
C ASN A 104 -7.76 -16.75 -8.91
N SER A 105 -8.20 -15.56 -8.51
CA SER A 105 -7.99 -14.35 -9.31
C SER A 105 -6.50 -14.02 -9.43
N PRO A 106 -6.04 -13.46 -10.56
CA PRO A 106 -4.66 -13.03 -10.73
C PRO A 106 -4.27 -11.96 -9.70
N LEU A 107 -2.97 -11.84 -9.42
CA LEU A 107 -2.42 -10.77 -8.58
C LEU A 107 -2.24 -9.50 -9.41
N ILE A 108 -2.79 -8.39 -8.92
CA ILE A 108 -2.45 -7.06 -9.43
C ILE A 108 -1.13 -6.62 -8.79
N ARG A 109 -0.10 -6.35 -9.59
CA ARG A 109 1.21 -5.87 -9.12
C ARG A 109 1.41 -4.40 -9.46
N SER A 110 2.02 -3.64 -8.54
CA SER A 110 2.46 -2.29 -8.84
C SER A 110 3.76 -2.32 -9.65
N ARG A 111 3.88 -1.37 -10.59
CA ARG A 111 5.13 -1.07 -11.29
C ARG A 111 6.06 -0.20 -10.46
N TYR A 112 5.55 0.39 -9.38
CA TYR A 112 6.27 1.25 -8.47
C TYR A 112 6.60 0.45 -7.20
N PRO A 113 7.88 0.34 -6.82
CA PRO A 113 8.26 -0.41 -5.64
C PRO A 113 7.74 0.28 -4.38
N PHE A 114 7.23 -0.51 -3.43
CA PHE A 114 6.84 -0.04 -2.10
C PHE A 114 7.79 -0.64 -1.05
N SER A 115 8.31 0.19 -0.14
CA SER A 115 9.21 -0.27 0.93
C SER A 115 8.43 -0.58 2.20
N TYR A 116 8.31 -1.86 2.54
CA TYR A 116 7.54 -2.31 3.70
C TYR A 116 8.36 -2.35 4.99
N GLN A 117 7.73 -2.02 6.11
CA GLN A 117 8.28 -2.07 7.45
C GLN A 117 8.58 -3.53 7.84
N PRO A 118 9.87 -3.90 8.03
CA PRO A 118 10.23 -5.26 8.40
C PRO A 118 9.80 -5.57 9.84
N SER A 119 9.25 -6.78 10.03
CA SER A 119 8.77 -7.27 11.32
C SER A 119 9.90 -7.55 12.32
N SER A 120 11.13 -7.70 11.82
CA SER A 120 12.34 -7.92 12.61
C SER A 120 12.83 -6.66 13.34
N ASP A 121 12.26 -5.48 13.05
CA ASP A 121 12.65 -4.26 13.77
C ASP A 121 12.24 -4.35 15.25
N PRO A 122 13.21 -4.30 16.19
CA PRO A 122 12.93 -4.47 17.61
C PRO A 122 12.00 -3.38 18.15
N ARG A 123 11.93 -2.19 17.54
CA ARG A 123 11.03 -1.12 17.99
C ARG A 123 9.56 -1.47 17.80
N LEU A 124 9.21 -2.31 16.82
CA LEU A 124 7.84 -2.81 16.70
C LEU A 124 7.47 -3.68 17.90
N ALA A 125 8.40 -4.52 18.37
CA ALA A 125 8.20 -5.32 19.58
C ALA A 125 8.09 -4.43 20.81
N SER A 126 8.98 -3.45 20.97
CA SER A 126 8.91 -2.47 22.06
C SER A 126 7.59 -1.68 22.05
N LEU A 127 7.08 -1.32 20.86
CA LEU A 127 5.79 -0.65 20.72
C LEU A 127 4.64 -1.54 21.19
N ARG A 128 4.62 -2.82 20.77
CA ARG A 128 3.60 -3.78 21.21
C ARG A 128 3.62 -3.98 22.73
N GLU A 129 4.80 -4.17 23.31
CA GLU A 129 4.96 -4.43 24.74
C GLU A 129 4.60 -3.21 25.59
N LYS A 130 5.24 -2.07 25.34
CA LYS A 130 5.09 -0.84 26.15
C LYS A 130 3.66 -0.29 26.17
N TYR A 131 2.91 -0.48 25.08
CA TYR A 131 1.55 0.03 24.94
C TYR A 131 0.48 -1.07 24.98
N GLY A 132 0.86 -2.32 25.18
CA GLY A 132 -0.06 -3.45 25.26
C GLY A 132 -0.87 -3.67 23.97
N LEU A 133 -0.31 -3.37 22.81
CA LEU A 133 -1.04 -3.32 21.53
C LEU A 133 -1.59 -4.68 21.10
N SER A 134 -1.00 -5.79 21.54
CA SER A 134 -1.50 -7.14 21.21
C SER A 134 -2.96 -7.35 21.66
N LYS A 135 -3.42 -6.60 22.68
CA LYS A 135 -4.82 -6.63 23.12
C LYS A 135 -5.80 -6.10 22.07
N LEU A 136 -5.33 -5.27 21.13
CA LEU A 136 -6.14 -4.75 20.02
C LEU A 136 -6.40 -5.84 18.96
N ALA A 137 -5.42 -6.73 18.74
CA ALA A 137 -5.47 -7.77 17.71
C ALA A 137 -6.29 -9.02 18.11
N VAL A 138 -6.37 -9.36 19.41
CA VAL A 138 -7.04 -10.58 19.90
C VAL A 138 -8.58 -10.51 19.82
N THR A 139 -9.14 -9.36 19.49
CA THR A 139 -10.59 -9.13 19.61
C THR A 139 -11.43 -9.78 18.52
N THR A 140 -10.84 -10.21 17.39
CA THR A 140 -11.57 -10.74 16.22
C THR A 140 -10.61 -11.26 15.14
N ASP A 141 -11.04 -12.26 14.36
CA ASP A 141 -10.34 -12.72 13.15
C ASP A 141 -10.60 -11.81 11.92
N ASP A 142 -11.50 -10.84 12.06
CA ASP A 142 -11.80 -9.85 11.03
C ASP A 142 -10.76 -8.72 11.04
N ASP A 143 -9.91 -8.70 10.02
CA ASP A 143 -8.83 -7.73 9.88
C ASP A 143 -9.35 -6.29 9.82
N PHE A 144 -10.53 -6.05 9.24
CA PHE A 144 -11.10 -4.71 9.16
C PHE A 144 -11.54 -4.22 10.54
N LEU A 145 -12.14 -5.07 11.36
CA LEU A 145 -12.47 -4.70 12.73
C LEU A 145 -11.23 -4.44 13.60
N GLN A 146 -10.13 -5.17 13.37
CA GLN A 146 -8.85 -4.86 13.99
C GLN A 146 -8.33 -3.47 13.56
N ILE A 147 -8.41 -3.15 12.26
CA ILE A 147 -8.04 -1.83 11.71
C ILE A 147 -8.84 -0.72 12.38
N ILE A 148 -10.17 -0.85 12.51
CA ILE A 148 -11.02 0.16 13.16
C ILE A 148 -10.71 0.27 14.66
N THR A 149 -10.36 -0.85 15.31
CA THR A 149 -9.92 -0.83 16.72
C THR A 149 -8.60 -0.09 16.91
N ILE A 150 -7.65 -0.26 15.97
CA ILE A 150 -6.39 0.49 15.96
C ILE A 150 -6.65 1.98 15.72
N LEU A 151 -7.53 2.30 14.76
CA LEU A 151 -7.94 3.67 14.46
C LEU A 151 -8.47 4.39 15.70
N ASP A 152 -9.41 3.74 16.39
CA ASP A 152 -10.02 4.24 17.62
C ASP A 152 -8.99 4.43 18.74
N TRP A 153 -8.09 3.46 18.90
CA TRP A 153 -7.03 3.53 19.89
C TRP A 153 -6.07 4.70 19.63
N VAL A 154 -5.60 4.88 18.39
CA VAL A 154 -4.66 5.94 18.02
C VAL A 154 -5.28 7.32 18.19
N HIS A 155 -6.53 7.50 17.77
CA HIS A 155 -7.24 8.77 17.96
C HIS A 155 -7.30 9.18 19.44
N GLY A 156 -7.50 8.22 20.34
CA GLY A 156 -7.60 8.47 21.78
C GLY A 156 -6.28 8.81 22.49
N GLN A 157 -5.15 8.91 21.79
CA GLN A 157 -3.83 9.10 22.42
C GLN A 157 -3.48 10.56 22.70
N TRP A 158 -4.08 11.51 21.99
CA TRP A 158 -3.96 12.95 22.26
C TRP A 158 -5.15 13.71 21.66
N VAL A 159 -5.19 15.02 21.87
CA VAL A 159 -6.12 15.92 21.18
C VAL A 159 -5.35 16.65 20.08
N HIS A 160 -5.95 16.78 18.89
CA HIS A 160 -5.35 17.47 17.75
C HIS A 160 -4.76 18.83 18.15
N GLY A 161 -3.57 19.16 17.66
CA GLY A 161 -2.93 20.46 17.88
C GLY A 161 -1.45 20.47 17.52
N THR A 162 -0.72 21.48 18.00
CA THR A 162 0.73 21.53 17.89
C THR A 162 1.34 21.94 19.21
N SER A 163 2.47 21.33 19.59
CA SER A 163 3.25 21.70 20.77
C SER A 163 4.61 22.34 20.40
N GLY A 164 4.70 22.89 19.18
CA GLY A 164 5.91 23.56 18.67
C GLY A 164 6.94 22.59 18.07
N ALA A 165 8.03 23.15 17.54
CA ALA A 165 9.08 22.40 16.83
C ALA A 165 9.83 21.40 17.73
N ASP A 166 9.83 21.62 19.05
CA ASP A 166 10.53 20.75 20.01
C ASP A 166 9.73 19.51 20.41
N ALA A 167 8.55 19.30 19.82
CA ALA A 167 7.67 18.19 20.18
C ALA A 167 8.21 16.81 19.71
N PHE A 168 9.01 16.77 18.65
CA PHE A 168 9.79 15.62 18.19
C PHE A 168 10.82 16.04 17.14
N ALA A 169 11.89 15.25 16.97
CA ALA A 169 12.93 15.53 15.97
C ALA A 169 12.37 15.49 14.54
N PRO A 170 12.40 16.61 13.78
CA PRO A 170 11.90 16.63 12.41
C PRO A 170 12.72 15.68 11.53
N GLY A 171 12.09 14.60 11.07
CA GLY A 171 12.69 13.67 10.12
C GLY A 171 13.05 12.28 10.65
N GLU A 172 12.79 12.02 11.93
CA GLU A 172 12.96 10.70 12.54
C GLU A 172 11.67 10.29 13.25
N PHE A 173 10.58 10.16 12.48
CA PHE A 173 9.28 9.83 13.06
C PHE A 173 9.29 8.45 13.72
N ASP A 174 9.05 8.42 15.03
CA ASP A 174 8.96 7.21 15.84
C ASP A 174 7.71 7.27 16.72
N ALA A 175 6.74 6.41 16.45
CA ALA A 175 5.47 6.35 17.18
C ALA A 175 5.69 6.07 18.68
N GLY A 176 6.71 5.32 19.06
CA GLY A 176 7.04 5.04 20.46
C GLY A 176 7.42 6.31 21.22
N VAL A 177 8.14 7.23 20.57
CA VAL A 177 8.49 8.56 21.10
C VAL A 177 7.25 9.45 21.15
N ILE A 178 6.48 9.54 20.05
CA ILE A 178 5.27 10.37 19.97
C ILE A 178 4.26 9.98 21.06
N LEU A 179 3.97 8.70 21.21
CA LEU A 179 3.06 8.18 22.24
C LEU A 179 3.60 8.41 23.67
N SER A 180 4.92 8.44 23.84
CA SER A 180 5.53 8.78 25.12
C SER A 180 5.33 10.25 25.43
N HIS A 181 5.52 11.13 24.45
CA HIS A 181 5.32 12.57 24.57
C HIS A 181 3.85 12.94 24.75
N SER A 182 2.91 12.24 24.10
CA SER A 182 1.48 12.50 24.24
C SER A 182 0.98 12.25 25.67
N ARG A 183 1.52 11.22 26.34
CA ARG A 183 1.27 10.96 27.77
C ARG A 183 1.74 12.09 28.71
N HIS A 184 2.63 12.96 28.23
CA HIS A 184 3.08 14.17 28.92
C HIS A 184 2.37 15.44 28.42
N GLY A 185 1.19 15.30 27.80
CA GLY A 185 0.34 16.41 27.38
C GLY A 185 0.73 17.08 26.07
N LYS A 186 1.71 16.54 25.33
CA LYS A 186 2.03 17.04 23.98
C LYS A 186 0.89 16.73 23.00
N ARG A 187 0.64 17.66 22.08
CA ARG A 187 -0.41 17.60 21.06
C ARG A 187 0.22 17.63 19.67
N PHE A 188 -0.39 16.91 18.74
CA PHE A 188 0.12 16.76 17.38
C PHE A 188 -1.01 16.82 16.33
N TRP A 189 -0.62 17.09 15.08
CA TRP A 189 -1.52 17.33 13.95
C TRP A 189 -1.73 16.06 13.09
N CYS A 190 -2.57 16.17 12.05
CA CYS A 190 -3.02 15.06 11.19
C CYS A 190 -1.91 14.13 10.70
N HIS A 191 -0.78 14.67 10.23
CA HIS A 191 0.34 13.87 9.74
C HIS A 191 0.95 12.97 10.83
N VAL A 192 1.00 13.45 12.07
CA VAL A 192 1.50 12.65 13.21
C VAL A 192 0.51 11.55 13.59
N TYR A 193 -0.79 11.82 13.50
CA TYR A 193 -1.82 10.78 13.65
C TYR A 193 -1.70 9.68 12.60
N ALA A 194 -1.61 10.06 11.32
CA ALA A 194 -1.48 9.12 10.21
C ALA A 194 -0.22 8.24 10.36
N MET A 195 0.94 8.86 10.64
CA MET A 195 2.20 8.14 10.82
C MET A 195 2.21 7.24 12.05
N THR A 196 1.65 7.69 13.19
CA THR A 196 1.49 6.82 14.37
C THR A 196 0.57 5.65 14.07
N PHE A 197 -0.55 5.87 13.38
CA PHE A 197 -1.45 4.78 12.95
C PHE A 197 -0.72 3.77 12.08
N ILE A 198 0.05 4.21 11.09
CA ILE A 198 0.78 3.31 10.19
C ILE A 198 1.80 2.45 10.95
N GLN A 199 2.55 3.03 11.90
CA GLN A 199 3.53 2.28 12.68
C GLN A 199 2.88 1.34 13.71
N VAL A 200 1.77 1.74 14.33
CA VAL A 200 0.98 0.87 15.23
C VAL A 200 0.37 -0.29 14.44
N ALA A 201 -0.21 -0.02 13.26
CA ALA A 201 -0.73 -1.03 12.35
C ALA A 201 0.38 -2.01 11.92
N SER A 202 1.54 -1.49 11.53
CA SER A 202 2.71 -2.30 11.15
C SER A 202 3.21 -3.17 12.30
N ALA A 203 3.20 -2.65 13.54
CA ALA A 203 3.56 -3.41 14.73
C ALA A 203 2.58 -4.56 15.01
N LEU A 204 1.37 -4.50 14.48
CA LEU A 204 0.34 -5.54 14.56
C LEU A 204 0.19 -6.33 13.25
N GLY A 205 1.13 -6.20 12.30
CA GLY A 205 1.12 -6.98 11.05
C GLY A 205 0.20 -6.46 9.95
N HIS A 206 -0.48 -5.33 10.17
CA HIS A 206 -1.32 -4.65 9.16
C HIS A 206 -0.48 -3.72 8.29
N GLN A 207 -0.86 -3.58 7.02
CA GLN A 207 -0.10 -2.80 6.04
C GLN A 207 -0.85 -1.52 5.71
N ALA A 208 -0.25 -0.38 6.08
CA ALA A 208 -0.79 0.94 5.81
C ALA A 208 0.27 1.85 5.18
N ARG A 209 -0.19 2.91 4.51
CA ARG A 209 0.65 3.90 3.83
C ARG A 209 0.12 5.31 4.07
N LEU A 210 1.02 6.29 4.03
CA LEU A 210 0.70 7.69 4.21
C LEU A 210 0.07 8.24 2.92
N VAL A 211 -1.02 8.99 3.09
CA VAL A 211 -1.64 9.75 2.01
C VAL A 211 -1.74 11.21 2.43
N SER A 212 -1.23 12.08 1.59
CA SER A 212 -1.38 13.53 1.75
C SER A 212 -2.45 14.06 0.79
N LEU A 213 -3.37 14.86 1.33
CA LEU A 213 -4.55 15.40 0.66
C LEU A 213 -4.46 16.93 0.59
N THR A 214 -4.72 17.49 -0.58
CA THR A 214 -4.62 18.94 -0.84
C THR A 214 -5.79 19.41 -1.72
N LYS A 215 -6.17 20.68 -1.59
CA LYS A 215 -7.26 21.27 -2.39
C LYS A 215 -6.84 21.61 -3.81
N ASP A 216 -5.55 21.84 -4.03
CA ASP A 216 -4.98 22.45 -5.23
C ASP A 216 -3.71 21.73 -5.75
N GLY A 217 -3.29 20.65 -5.08
CA GLY A 217 -2.12 19.85 -5.48
C GLY A 217 -0.79 20.33 -4.93
N TYR A 218 -0.76 21.40 -4.13
CA TYR A 218 0.47 21.94 -3.58
C TYR A 218 0.57 21.68 -2.08
N GLU A 219 1.75 21.24 -1.63
CA GLU A 219 2.06 21.14 -0.21
C GLU A 219 2.05 22.55 0.41
N SER A 220 1.12 22.76 1.33
CA SER A 220 0.95 24.02 2.05
C SER A 220 0.61 23.75 3.51
N SER A 221 0.51 24.82 4.32
CA SER A 221 0.06 24.70 5.72
C SER A 221 -1.39 24.23 5.85
N ASP A 222 -2.18 24.26 4.77
CA ASP A 222 -3.57 23.77 4.71
C ASP A 222 -3.64 22.43 3.97
N MET A 223 -2.74 21.50 4.31
CA MET A 223 -2.78 20.10 3.84
C MET A 223 -3.42 19.21 4.91
N HIS A 224 -4.08 18.13 4.49
CA HIS A 224 -4.56 17.09 5.39
C HIS A 224 -3.81 15.77 5.14
N ALA A 225 -3.58 14.98 6.17
CA ALA A 225 -2.86 13.71 6.04
C ALA A 225 -3.66 12.60 6.71
N ILE A 226 -3.80 11.48 5.99
CA ILE A 226 -4.55 10.31 6.42
C ILE A 226 -3.74 9.04 6.14
N ALA A 227 -4.31 7.88 6.43
CA ALA A 227 -3.73 6.60 6.05
C ALA A 227 -4.64 5.86 5.07
N GLU A 228 -4.03 5.11 4.14
CA GLU A 228 -4.69 4.00 3.46
C GLU A 228 -4.15 2.69 4.02
N VAL A 229 -5.03 1.73 4.29
CA VAL A 229 -4.71 0.44 4.90
C VAL A 229 -5.33 -0.69 4.11
N TRP A 230 -4.60 -1.78 3.92
CA TRP A 230 -5.13 -2.95 3.22
C TRP A 230 -6.07 -3.76 4.11
N SER A 231 -7.24 -4.12 3.57
CA SER A 231 -8.15 -5.06 4.19
C SER A 231 -8.25 -6.36 3.38
N ASN A 232 -7.98 -7.49 4.03
CA ASN A 232 -8.22 -8.83 3.50
C ASN A 232 -9.71 -9.11 3.34
N ARG A 233 -10.56 -8.68 4.30
CA ARG A 233 -12.02 -8.81 4.22
C ARG A 233 -12.58 -8.25 2.92
N TYR A 234 -12.11 -7.09 2.50
CA TYR A 234 -12.59 -6.41 1.29
C TYR A 234 -11.67 -6.56 0.07
N VAL A 235 -10.52 -7.22 0.25
CA VAL A 235 -9.48 -7.43 -0.78
C VAL A 235 -9.10 -6.11 -1.47
N LYS A 236 -8.93 -5.04 -0.68
CA LYS A 236 -8.62 -3.70 -1.19
C LYS A 236 -7.95 -2.81 -0.16
N TRP A 237 -7.36 -1.72 -0.64
CA TRP A 237 -6.95 -0.59 0.19
C TRP A 237 -8.16 0.26 0.60
N VAL A 238 -8.18 0.68 1.86
CA VAL A 238 -9.25 1.48 2.48
C VAL A 238 -8.67 2.74 3.09
N ALA A 239 -9.32 3.87 2.84
CA ALA A 239 -8.99 5.15 3.46
C ALA A 239 -9.53 5.21 4.89
N VAL A 240 -8.65 5.55 5.83
CA VAL A 240 -8.99 5.82 7.23
C VAL A 240 -8.32 7.11 7.69
N ASP A 241 -9.00 7.87 8.52
CA ASP A 241 -8.52 9.14 9.05
C ASP A 241 -8.37 9.04 10.58
N PRO A 242 -7.15 8.82 11.09
CA PRO A 242 -6.91 8.64 12.52
C PRO A 242 -7.03 9.93 13.33
N ASP A 243 -6.95 11.10 12.67
CA ASP A 243 -7.11 12.40 13.33
C ASP A 243 -8.58 12.65 13.68
N PHE A 244 -9.48 12.33 12.75
CA PHE A 244 -10.93 12.46 12.95
C PHE A 244 -11.62 11.19 13.47
N ASN A 245 -10.91 10.06 13.53
CA ASN A 245 -11.45 8.73 13.81
C ASN A 245 -12.61 8.35 12.88
N ILE A 246 -12.41 8.50 11.58
CA ILE A 246 -13.45 8.23 10.56
C ILE A 246 -12.93 7.36 9.42
N TRP A 247 -13.88 6.75 8.70
CA TRP A 247 -13.69 6.17 7.39
C TRP A 247 -14.92 6.45 6.52
N TYR A 248 -14.85 6.09 5.24
CA TYR A 248 -15.86 6.43 4.25
C TYR A 248 -16.43 5.16 3.64
N GLU A 249 -17.75 5.08 3.54
CA GLU A 249 -18.45 3.94 2.96
C GLU A 249 -19.42 4.38 1.86
N ARG A 250 -19.62 3.52 0.87
CA ARG A 250 -20.71 3.58 -0.08
C ARG A 250 -21.32 2.19 -0.17
N ASP A 251 -22.63 2.07 -0.01
CA ASP A 251 -23.33 0.78 -0.04
C ASP A 251 -22.71 -0.27 0.92
N ALA A 252 -22.35 0.18 2.13
CA ALA A 252 -21.66 -0.61 3.18
C ALA A 252 -20.27 -1.16 2.78
N MET A 253 -19.68 -0.66 1.69
CA MET A 253 -18.31 -0.97 1.28
C MET A 253 -17.37 0.19 1.63
N PRO A 254 -16.28 -0.04 2.39
CA PRO A 254 -15.31 1.01 2.65
C PRO A 254 -14.57 1.43 1.37
N LEU A 255 -14.24 2.72 1.31
CA LEU A 255 -13.68 3.36 0.13
C LEU A 255 -12.18 3.60 0.27
N SER A 256 -11.47 3.49 -0.85
CA SER A 256 -10.11 4.01 -1.05
C SER A 256 -10.12 5.52 -1.28
N VAL A 257 -8.95 6.15 -1.21
CA VAL A 257 -8.78 7.59 -1.47
C VAL A 257 -9.17 7.92 -2.91
N LEU A 258 -8.84 7.09 -3.89
CA LEU A 258 -9.21 7.32 -5.28
C LEU A 258 -10.72 7.25 -5.49
N GLU A 259 -11.43 6.34 -4.81
CA GLU A 259 -12.89 6.28 -4.90
C GLU A 259 -13.54 7.52 -4.30
N ILE A 260 -13.01 8.04 -3.18
CA ILE A 260 -13.46 9.30 -2.58
C ILE A 260 -13.13 10.48 -3.50
N HIS A 261 -11.91 10.56 -4.03
CA HIS A 261 -11.49 11.56 -5.00
C HIS A 261 -12.42 11.58 -6.23
N ASN A 262 -12.71 10.43 -6.81
CA ASN A 262 -13.62 10.32 -7.95
C ASN A 262 -15.02 10.82 -7.58
N ALA A 263 -15.54 10.47 -6.40
CA ALA A 263 -16.82 10.98 -5.94
C ALA A 263 -16.83 12.51 -5.79
N VAL A 264 -15.72 13.12 -5.34
CA VAL A 264 -15.57 14.59 -5.29
C VAL A 264 -15.57 15.19 -6.69
N MET A 265 -14.80 14.63 -7.62
CA MET A 265 -14.74 15.10 -9.01
C MET A 265 -16.09 14.96 -9.73
N ASP A 266 -16.81 13.86 -9.48
CA ASP A 266 -18.09 13.54 -10.11
C ASP A 266 -19.28 14.19 -9.38
N ARG A 267 -19.04 14.91 -8.27
CA ARG A 267 -20.06 15.53 -7.42
C ARG A 267 -21.10 14.52 -6.91
N THR A 268 -20.63 13.34 -6.49
CA THR A 268 -21.44 12.22 -5.94
C THR A 268 -21.09 11.88 -4.48
N THR A 269 -20.59 12.87 -3.73
CA THR A 269 -20.23 12.70 -2.30
C THR A 269 -21.45 12.56 -1.40
N ASP A 270 -22.64 12.95 -1.85
CA ASP A 270 -23.94 12.70 -1.19
C ASP A 270 -24.22 11.21 -1.01
N ARG A 271 -23.62 10.35 -1.85
CA ARG A 271 -23.71 8.89 -1.78
C ARG A 271 -22.65 8.25 -0.88
N ILE A 272 -21.85 9.05 -0.18
CA ILE A 272 -20.82 8.56 0.74
C ILE A 272 -21.30 8.78 2.17
N THR A 273 -21.32 7.70 2.94
CA THR A 273 -21.52 7.74 4.39
C THR A 273 -20.17 7.92 5.07
N ILE A 274 -20.03 8.96 5.87
CA ILE A 274 -18.87 9.12 6.76
C ILE A 274 -19.18 8.36 8.04
N VAL A 275 -18.46 7.27 8.26
CA VAL A 275 -18.62 6.45 9.45
C VAL A 275 -17.60 6.87 10.48
N LYS A 276 -18.06 7.02 11.73
CA LYS A 276 -17.27 7.51 12.85
C LYS A 276 -16.97 6.37 13.83
N GLY A 277 -15.75 6.33 14.34
CA GLY A 277 -15.31 5.41 15.39
C GLY A 277 -16.01 5.65 16.73
N ARG A 278 -15.66 4.82 17.72
CA ARG A 278 -16.31 4.81 19.04
C ARG A 278 -15.95 6.07 19.83
N ARG A 279 -14.69 6.46 19.81
CA ARG A 279 -14.21 7.73 20.36
C ARG A 279 -14.56 8.85 19.40
N ARG A 280 -15.27 9.86 19.89
CA ARG A 280 -15.57 11.07 19.13
C ARG A 280 -14.42 12.05 19.26
N ALA A 281 -14.13 12.76 18.17
CA ALA A 281 -13.33 13.96 18.25
C ALA A 281 -14.09 15.04 19.04
N ASP A 282 -13.39 16.10 19.46
CA ASP A 282 -14.07 17.23 20.08
C ASP A 282 -15.09 17.87 19.11
N ALA A 283 -16.17 18.42 19.66
CA ALA A 283 -17.30 18.90 18.87
C ALA A 283 -16.93 20.04 17.90
N GLU A 284 -15.87 20.80 18.19
CA GLU A 284 -15.36 21.83 17.27
C GLU A 284 -14.62 21.22 16.09
N PHE A 285 -13.79 20.23 16.36
CA PHE A 285 -13.09 19.47 15.34
C PHE A 285 -14.08 18.72 14.44
N GLU A 286 -15.12 18.09 15.00
CA GLU A 286 -16.13 17.40 14.21
C GLU A 286 -16.88 18.31 13.22
N ARG A 287 -17.03 19.61 13.52
CA ARG A 287 -17.64 20.58 12.59
C ARG A 287 -16.85 20.74 11.30
N ARG A 288 -15.58 20.30 11.26
CA ARG A 288 -14.73 20.34 10.06
C ARG A 288 -14.96 19.13 9.14
N ILE A 289 -15.64 18.07 9.59
CA ILE A 289 -15.85 16.85 8.78
C ILE A 289 -16.48 17.16 7.40
N PRO A 290 -17.53 18.00 7.27
CA PRO A 290 -18.14 18.29 5.97
C PRO A 290 -17.17 18.91 4.95
N ILE A 291 -16.16 19.67 5.40
CA ILE A 291 -15.19 20.31 4.50
C ILE A 291 -14.03 19.37 4.13
N LEU A 292 -13.95 18.16 4.69
CA LEU A 292 -12.86 17.22 4.41
C LEU A 292 -12.82 16.79 2.95
N PHE A 293 -13.98 16.64 2.31
CA PHE A 293 -14.06 16.32 0.87
C PHE A 293 -13.30 17.31 -0.01
N ASN A 294 -13.10 18.56 0.42
CA ASN A 294 -12.32 19.53 -0.35
C ASN A 294 -10.85 19.12 -0.49
N TYR A 295 -10.29 18.41 0.49
CA TYR A 295 -8.89 17.94 0.43
C TYR A 295 -8.72 16.72 -0.48
N TYR A 296 -9.77 15.95 -0.75
CA TYR A 296 -9.71 14.81 -1.67
C TYR A 296 -9.64 15.22 -3.16
N ARG A 297 -9.56 16.52 -3.46
CA ARG A 297 -9.36 17.00 -4.83
C ARG A 297 -8.01 16.56 -5.40
N CYS A 298 -6.93 16.69 -4.64
CA CYS A 298 -5.61 16.25 -5.05
C CYS A 298 -5.01 15.39 -3.95
N PHE A 299 -4.34 14.30 -4.31
CA PHE A 299 -3.67 13.47 -3.32
C PHE A 299 -2.36 12.90 -3.84
N ASN A 300 -1.48 12.58 -2.90
CA ASN A 300 -0.26 11.86 -3.16
C ASN A 300 -0.04 10.77 -2.11
N VAL A 301 0.73 9.75 -2.49
CA VAL A 301 0.97 8.54 -1.69
C VAL A 301 2.46 8.28 -1.58
N ASP A 302 2.95 8.22 -0.36
CA ASP A 302 4.33 7.84 -0.07
C ASP A 302 4.53 6.35 -0.35
N MET A 303 5.55 6.00 -1.14
CA MET A 303 5.79 4.60 -1.54
C MET A 303 6.64 3.82 -0.53
N ARG A 304 6.33 4.00 0.75
CA ARG A 304 6.99 3.31 1.85
C ARG A 304 6.18 3.39 3.14
N ASN A 305 6.46 2.47 4.07
CA ASN A 305 6.04 2.60 5.46
C ASN A 305 7.13 2.20 6.48
N ASP A 306 8.34 1.94 6.02
CA ASP A 306 9.49 1.45 6.78
C ASP A 306 10.29 2.55 7.52
N TRP A 307 9.64 3.66 7.89
CA TRP A 307 10.32 4.82 8.48
C TRP A 307 11.01 4.53 9.82
N LEU A 308 10.57 3.52 10.57
CA LEU A 308 11.31 3.09 11.74
C LEU A 308 12.64 2.51 11.29
N SER A 309 12.60 1.47 10.46
CA SER A 309 13.78 0.67 10.09
C SER A 309 14.78 1.38 9.21
N ASN A 310 14.31 1.97 8.11
CA ASN A 310 15.17 2.46 7.05
C ASN A 310 15.18 3.98 7.09
N ARG A 311 16.25 4.55 7.65
CA ARG A 311 16.43 6.00 7.75
C ARG A 311 17.21 6.50 6.55
N TYR A 312 16.68 7.54 5.92
CA TYR A 312 17.31 8.20 4.80
C TYR A 312 17.42 9.68 5.09
N PHE A 313 18.46 10.33 4.58
CA PHE A 313 18.63 11.78 4.72
C PHE A 313 17.63 12.53 3.82
N PRO A 314 17.30 13.80 4.12
CA PRO A 314 16.42 14.61 3.28
C PRO A 314 16.94 14.74 1.85
N GLY A 315 16.08 14.49 0.86
CA GLY A 315 16.47 14.55 -0.56
C GLY A 315 16.98 13.22 -1.12
N HIS A 316 17.14 12.19 -0.28
CA HIS A 316 17.41 10.83 -0.74
C HIS A 316 16.30 10.33 -1.69
N PRO A 317 16.59 9.51 -2.73
CA PRO A 317 15.57 9.02 -3.68
C PRO A 317 14.43 8.20 -3.05
N ARG A 318 14.65 7.65 -1.84
CA ARG A 318 13.62 6.97 -1.02
C ARG A 318 12.97 7.87 0.04
N ARG A 319 13.36 9.14 0.12
CA ARG A 319 12.84 10.16 1.06
C ARG A 319 12.90 11.55 0.41
N SER A 320 12.17 11.69 -0.69
CA SER A 320 12.02 12.92 -1.44
C SER A 320 10.76 12.85 -2.32
N ASP A 321 10.49 13.92 -3.05
CA ASP A 321 9.35 14.03 -3.95
C ASP A 321 9.26 12.84 -4.92
N VAL A 322 10.40 12.36 -5.45
CA VAL A 322 10.44 11.26 -6.43
C VAL A 322 10.03 9.90 -5.85
N ALA A 323 10.04 9.75 -4.51
CA ALA A 323 9.56 8.57 -3.79
C ALA A 323 8.03 8.56 -3.58
N THR A 324 7.34 9.58 -4.07
CA THR A 324 5.92 9.83 -3.82
C THR A 324 5.16 9.83 -5.14
N LEU A 325 4.01 9.16 -5.17
CA LEU A 325 3.15 9.14 -6.34
C LEU A 325 2.07 10.20 -6.21
N PHE A 326 1.95 11.08 -7.20
CA PHE A 326 0.89 12.09 -7.27
C PHE A 326 -0.17 11.65 -8.28
N TRP A 327 -1.45 11.64 -7.87
CA TRP A 327 -2.56 11.33 -8.77
C TRP A 327 -2.86 12.52 -9.70
N ASP A 328 -2.53 12.34 -10.98
CA ASP A 328 -2.69 13.32 -12.05
C ASP A 328 -4.04 13.15 -12.74
N ASP A 329 -5.06 13.80 -12.17
CA ASP A 329 -6.40 13.83 -12.75
C ASP A 329 -6.53 14.93 -13.82
N ARG A 330 -6.87 14.55 -15.05
CA ARG A 330 -7.02 15.47 -16.18
C ARG A 330 -8.20 16.44 -16.05
N ARG A 331 -9.12 16.22 -15.10
CA ARG A 331 -10.22 17.15 -14.78
C ARG A 331 -9.72 18.38 -14.01
N LEU A 332 -8.51 18.32 -13.46
CA LEU A 332 -7.91 19.40 -12.67
C LEU A 332 -6.86 20.17 -13.47
N PRO A 333 -6.60 21.44 -13.10
CA PRO A 333 -5.46 22.17 -13.63
C PRO A 333 -4.14 21.41 -13.39
N PRO A 334 -3.18 21.49 -14.33
CA PRO A 334 -1.91 20.80 -14.17
C PRO A 334 -1.15 21.34 -12.96
N VAL A 335 -0.60 20.43 -12.15
CA VAL A 335 0.17 20.77 -10.95
C VAL A 335 1.66 20.68 -11.24
N LEU A 336 2.42 21.74 -10.94
CA LEU A 336 3.88 21.72 -11.04
C LEU A 336 4.47 21.06 -9.79
N THR A 337 4.84 19.78 -9.89
CA THR A 337 5.41 18.99 -8.80
C THR A 337 6.58 18.14 -9.29
N LEU A 338 7.51 17.81 -8.39
CA LEU A 338 8.60 16.86 -8.61
C LEU A 338 8.20 15.41 -8.28
N MET A 339 7.00 15.22 -7.73
CA MET A 339 6.44 13.89 -7.47
C MET A 339 6.17 13.13 -8.77
N THR A 340 6.23 11.81 -8.69
CA THR A 340 5.97 10.95 -9.85
C THR A 340 4.47 10.96 -10.15
N LYS A 341 4.09 11.62 -11.24
CA LYS A 341 2.69 11.71 -11.69
C LYS A 341 2.21 10.37 -12.26
N ILE A 342 1.04 9.95 -11.82
CA ILE A 342 0.36 8.73 -12.27
C ILE A 342 -1.12 9.00 -12.50
N ASN A 343 -1.75 8.26 -13.40
CA ASN A 343 -3.17 8.41 -13.73
C ASN A 343 -3.85 7.06 -14.01
N HIS A 344 -3.26 5.97 -13.52
CA HIS A 344 -3.77 4.62 -13.69
C HIS A 344 -3.90 3.95 -12.32
N PRO A 345 -5.09 3.42 -11.96
CA PRO A 345 -5.35 2.89 -10.61
C PRO A 345 -4.37 1.80 -10.16
N HIS A 346 -3.88 0.97 -11.08
CA HIS A 346 -2.98 -0.15 -10.75
C HIS A 346 -1.61 0.31 -10.20
N ALA A 347 -1.24 1.59 -10.35
CA ALA A 347 -0.07 2.15 -9.68
C ALA A 347 -0.24 2.20 -8.15
N LEU A 348 -1.48 2.43 -7.69
CA LEU A 348 -1.83 2.63 -6.29
C LEU A 348 -2.52 1.41 -5.68
N TYR A 349 -3.29 0.66 -6.46
CA TYR A 349 -4.17 -0.40 -5.94
C TYR A 349 -3.69 -1.76 -6.41
N TRP A 350 -2.48 -2.12 -5.99
CA TRP A 350 -1.95 -3.48 -6.14
C TRP A 350 -2.43 -4.37 -4.99
N ASP A 351 -2.52 -5.67 -5.28
CA ASP A 351 -2.92 -6.67 -4.31
C ASP A 351 -1.78 -6.94 -3.34
N ILE A 352 -2.09 -6.98 -2.04
CA ILE A 352 -1.19 -7.52 -1.03
C ILE A 352 -1.90 -8.56 -0.17
N ASN A 353 -1.15 -9.39 0.56
CA ASN A 353 -1.67 -10.47 1.38
C ASN A 353 -2.68 -11.36 0.65
N LYS A 354 -2.58 -11.48 -0.67
CA LYS A 354 -3.42 -12.33 -1.51
C LYS A 354 -2.53 -13.41 -2.11
N THR A 355 -3.04 -14.63 -2.15
CA THR A 355 -2.35 -15.75 -2.79
C THR A 355 -2.88 -15.95 -4.20
N HIS A 356 -1.99 -16.37 -5.10
CA HIS A 356 -2.36 -16.86 -6.42
C HIS A 356 -1.68 -18.20 -6.66
N VAL A 357 -2.38 -19.11 -7.33
CA VAL A 357 -1.89 -20.45 -7.62
C VAL A 357 -1.85 -20.68 -9.13
N SER A 358 -0.67 -20.93 -9.66
CA SER A 358 -0.47 -21.38 -11.03
C SER A 358 -0.48 -22.90 -11.09
N PHE A 359 -1.44 -23.48 -11.82
CA PHE A 359 -1.52 -24.92 -12.06
C PHE A 359 -0.72 -25.29 -13.29
N VAL A 360 0.18 -26.27 -13.17
CA VAL A 360 1.08 -26.69 -14.26
C VAL A 360 0.81 -28.13 -14.65
N ARG A 361 0.89 -28.42 -15.95
CA ARG A 361 0.69 -29.78 -16.46
C ARG A 361 1.81 -30.69 -15.96
N SER A 362 1.42 -31.81 -15.36
CA SER A 362 2.34 -32.93 -15.09
C SER A 362 2.31 -33.96 -16.22
N ASN A 363 3.26 -34.90 -16.19
CA ASN A 363 3.19 -36.13 -16.96
C ASN A 363 1.93 -36.94 -16.58
N LYS A 364 1.22 -37.45 -17.60
CA LYS A 364 -0.12 -38.07 -17.49
C LYS A 364 -0.22 -39.21 -16.47
N SER A 365 0.88 -39.88 -16.14
CA SER A 365 0.90 -41.09 -15.30
C SER A 365 0.72 -40.83 -13.80
N THR A 366 0.94 -39.61 -13.30
CA THR A 366 1.11 -39.37 -11.85
C THR A 366 -0.14 -38.90 -11.10
N ARG A 367 -1.28 -38.66 -11.79
CA ARG A 367 -2.52 -38.05 -11.21
C ARG A 367 -2.22 -36.90 -10.25
N THR A 368 -1.18 -36.13 -10.54
CA THR A 368 -0.65 -35.09 -9.67
C THR A 368 -0.51 -33.83 -10.49
N ILE A 369 -0.94 -32.70 -9.95
CA ILE A 369 -0.76 -31.38 -10.53
C ILE A 369 0.26 -30.60 -9.69
N PRO A 370 1.45 -30.31 -10.24
CA PRO A 370 2.34 -29.31 -9.67
C PRO A 370 1.62 -27.96 -9.64
N ILE A 371 1.63 -27.34 -8.47
CA ILE A 371 1.12 -25.99 -8.27
C ILE A 371 2.28 -25.09 -7.83
N TYR A 372 2.25 -23.84 -8.31
CA TYR A 372 3.18 -22.79 -7.93
C TYR A 372 2.39 -21.67 -7.26
N MET A 373 2.81 -21.27 -6.08
CA MET A 373 2.14 -20.31 -5.22
C MET A 373 2.89 -19.00 -5.26
N ASP A 374 2.17 -17.92 -5.54
CA ASP A 374 2.68 -16.56 -5.61
C ASP A 374 1.92 -15.65 -4.64
N THR A 375 2.59 -14.61 -4.15
CA THR A 375 1.99 -13.60 -3.29
C THR A 375 2.82 -12.32 -3.25
N VAL A 376 2.17 -11.23 -2.85
CA VAL A 376 2.80 -10.03 -2.30
C VAL A 376 2.35 -9.91 -0.85
N THR A 377 2.97 -10.64 0.07
CA THR A 377 2.66 -10.64 1.51
C THR A 377 3.83 -10.01 2.27
N PRO A 378 3.74 -8.74 2.70
CA PRO A 378 4.78 -8.13 3.51
C PRO A 378 5.04 -8.92 4.79
N ASN A 379 6.32 -9.09 5.09
CA ASN A 379 6.83 -9.98 6.14
C ASN A 379 6.41 -11.43 5.92
N TYR A 380 6.45 -11.91 4.67
CA TYR A 380 6.11 -13.30 4.33
C TYR A 380 6.85 -14.32 5.19
N SER A 381 6.12 -15.33 5.66
CA SER A 381 6.65 -16.45 6.45
C SER A 381 6.59 -17.77 5.68
N HIS A 382 5.38 -18.15 5.24
CA HIS A 382 5.11 -19.42 4.57
C HIS A 382 3.71 -19.40 3.90
N PHE A 383 3.39 -20.44 3.14
CA PHE A 383 2.03 -20.78 2.73
C PHE A 383 1.43 -21.82 3.67
N GLU A 384 0.14 -21.68 3.92
CA GLU A 384 -0.69 -22.71 4.53
C GLU A 384 -1.53 -23.39 3.44
N ILE A 385 -1.45 -24.71 3.36
CA ILE A 385 -2.14 -25.53 2.35
C ILE A 385 -3.07 -26.50 3.08
N THR A 386 -4.32 -26.60 2.61
CA THR A 386 -5.29 -27.60 3.06
C THR A 386 -5.80 -28.34 1.83
N VAL A 387 -5.69 -29.67 1.85
CA VAL A 387 -6.16 -30.57 0.79
C VAL A 387 -7.30 -31.41 1.36
N ASP A 388 -8.41 -31.51 0.63
CA ASP A 388 -9.60 -32.30 0.99
C ASP A 388 -10.13 -32.01 2.40
N ASP A 389 -10.06 -30.73 2.79
CA ASP A 389 -10.43 -30.23 4.12
C ASP A 389 -9.76 -30.97 5.30
N ALA A 390 -8.60 -31.59 5.02
CA ALA A 390 -7.78 -32.31 5.99
C ALA A 390 -6.92 -31.35 6.85
N PHE A 391 -5.88 -31.89 7.48
CA PHE A 391 -4.98 -31.10 8.31
C PHE A 391 -4.20 -30.06 7.47
N ARG A 392 -3.99 -28.89 8.06
CA ARG A 392 -3.29 -27.76 7.44
C ARG A 392 -1.79 -27.96 7.46
N ILE A 393 -1.15 -27.86 6.30
CA ILE A 393 0.29 -28.02 6.12
C ILE A 393 0.93 -26.64 5.98
N SER A 394 2.04 -26.41 6.70
CA SER A 394 2.90 -25.25 6.53
C SER A 394 3.97 -25.56 5.47
N GLU A 395 4.04 -24.75 4.42
CA GLU A 395 4.93 -24.94 3.29
C GLU A 395 5.71 -23.64 2.99
N LYS A 396 7.03 -23.71 3.05
CA LYS A 396 7.90 -22.56 2.73
C LYS A 396 8.25 -22.51 1.24
N SER A 397 8.25 -23.66 0.57
CA SER A 397 8.44 -23.77 -0.86
C SER A 397 7.29 -23.11 -1.59
N ALA A 398 7.59 -22.39 -2.67
CA ALA A 398 6.57 -21.87 -3.57
C ALA A 398 5.96 -22.96 -4.46
N ARG A 399 6.44 -24.20 -4.40
CA ARG A 399 5.93 -25.33 -5.18
C ARG A 399 5.34 -26.40 -4.27
N PHE A 400 4.16 -26.89 -4.64
CA PHE A 400 3.50 -28.03 -4.01
C PHE A 400 2.96 -28.99 -5.08
N ASN A 401 2.79 -30.26 -4.74
CA ASN A 401 2.27 -31.28 -5.66
C ASN A 401 0.87 -31.71 -5.18
N TRP A 402 -0.17 -31.27 -5.89
CA TRP A 402 -1.55 -31.63 -5.55
C TRP A 402 -1.93 -32.97 -6.18
N LYS A 403 -2.01 -34.02 -5.36
CA LYS A 403 -2.40 -35.36 -5.79
C LYS A 403 -3.92 -35.47 -5.85
N LEU A 404 -4.44 -35.92 -6.98
CA LEU A 404 -5.87 -36.03 -7.25
C LEU A 404 -6.36 -37.46 -7.10
N HIS A 405 -7.63 -37.60 -6.74
CA HIS A 405 -8.35 -38.87 -6.67
C HIS A 405 -9.75 -38.76 -7.29
N LYS A 406 -10.43 -39.91 -7.43
CA LYS A 406 -11.85 -39.93 -7.82
C LYS A 406 -12.71 -39.35 -6.69
N GLY A 407 -13.80 -38.68 -7.04
CA GLY A 407 -14.66 -37.96 -6.12
C GLY A 407 -14.32 -36.47 -6.03
N ARG A 408 -14.68 -35.84 -4.91
CA ARG A 408 -14.41 -34.42 -4.65
C ARG A 408 -12.98 -34.22 -4.18
N ASN A 409 -12.27 -33.30 -4.83
CA ASN A 409 -10.93 -32.84 -4.47
C ASN A 409 -11.01 -31.36 -4.09
N SER A 410 -10.52 -30.95 -2.92
CA SER A 410 -10.47 -29.55 -2.50
C SER A 410 -9.05 -29.08 -2.23
N LEU A 411 -8.74 -27.83 -2.59
CA LEU A 411 -7.46 -27.19 -2.35
C LEU A 411 -7.71 -25.78 -1.84
N THR A 412 -7.22 -25.49 -0.63
CA THR A 412 -7.16 -24.13 -0.07
C THR A 412 -5.70 -23.76 0.16
N VAL A 413 -5.28 -22.58 -0.33
CA VAL A 413 -3.93 -22.06 -0.13
C VAL A 413 -4.01 -20.62 0.32
N CYS A 414 -3.32 -20.24 1.40
CA CYS A 414 -3.13 -18.84 1.78
C CYS A 414 -1.70 -18.58 2.26
N SER A 415 -1.18 -17.40 1.95
CA SER A 415 0.06 -16.89 2.55
C SER A 415 -0.14 -16.52 4.00
N VAL A 416 0.93 -16.61 4.78
CA VAL A 416 0.98 -16.20 6.19
C VAL A 416 2.18 -15.29 6.38
N ASN A 417 1.98 -14.16 7.05
CA ASN A 417 3.08 -13.26 7.42
C ASN A 417 3.72 -13.67 8.76
N SER A 418 4.83 -13.05 9.13
CA SER A 418 5.58 -13.33 10.36
C SER A 418 4.82 -12.98 11.65
N PHE A 419 3.71 -12.27 11.55
CA PHE A 419 2.79 -11.99 12.65
C PHE A 419 1.71 -13.08 12.80
N GLY A 420 1.68 -14.07 11.90
CA GLY A 420 0.67 -15.13 11.87
C GLY A 420 -0.63 -14.73 11.18
N HIS A 421 -0.69 -13.54 10.55
CA HIS A 421 -1.88 -13.11 9.82
C HIS A 421 -1.97 -13.87 8.50
N ARG A 422 -3.14 -14.47 8.27
CA ARG A 422 -3.46 -15.21 7.05
C ARG A 422 -3.94 -14.25 5.97
N GLY A 423 -3.43 -14.42 4.77
CA GLY A 423 -3.87 -13.71 3.58
C GLY A 423 -5.20 -14.21 3.03
N VAL A 424 -5.67 -13.54 1.98
CA VAL A 424 -6.85 -13.92 1.19
C VAL A 424 -6.56 -15.28 0.52
N PRO A 425 -7.33 -16.33 0.84
CA PRO A 425 -7.05 -17.68 0.37
C PRO A 425 -7.49 -17.88 -1.08
N VAL A 426 -6.74 -18.71 -1.79
CA VAL A 426 -7.21 -19.42 -2.99
C VAL A 426 -8.04 -20.62 -2.56
N LYS A 427 -9.18 -20.84 -3.22
CA LYS A 427 -10.04 -22.01 -2.97
C LYS A 427 -10.49 -22.63 -4.28
N VAL A 428 -10.08 -23.87 -4.52
CA VAL A 428 -10.42 -24.63 -5.73
C VAL A 428 -11.05 -25.96 -5.33
N THR A 429 -12.15 -26.32 -6.01
CA THR A 429 -12.83 -27.61 -5.82
C THR A 429 -13.08 -28.25 -7.17
N VAL A 430 -12.67 -29.51 -7.30
CA VAL A 430 -12.82 -30.30 -8.52
C VAL A 430 -13.45 -31.63 -8.19
N ASP A 431 -14.52 -31.95 -8.90
CA ASP A 431 -15.25 -33.19 -8.79
C ASP A 431 -14.89 -34.09 -9.99
N VAL A 432 -14.38 -35.28 -9.72
CA VAL A 432 -13.91 -36.26 -10.73
C VAL A 432 -14.75 -37.53 -10.63
N GLY A 433 -15.49 -37.87 -11.68
CA GLY A 433 -16.29 -39.09 -11.74
C GLY A 433 -17.49 -39.10 -10.79
N LEU A 434 -17.97 -37.93 -10.34
CA LEU A 434 -19.24 -37.85 -9.64
C LEU A 434 -20.37 -38.02 -10.66
N GLU A 435 -21.27 -38.98 -10.43
CA GLU A 435 -22.52 -39.05 -11.18
C GLU A 435 -23.27 -37.73 -10.99
N ARG A 436 -23.73 -37.13 -12.10
CA ARG A 436 -24.69 -36.02 -12.02
C ARG A 436 -25.89 -36.56 -11.26
N GLY A 437 -26.09 -36.09 -10.03
CA GLY A 437 -27.26 -36.44 -9.23
C GLY A 437 -28.53 -36.27 -10.07
N LYS A 438 -29.36 -37.31 -10.06
CA LYS A 438 -30.75 -37.28 -10.52
C LYS A 438 -31.55 -36.22 -9.78
#